data_AF-A0A943CZ04-F1
#
_entry.id   AF-A0A943CZ04-F1
#
_cell.length_a   1.000
_cell.length_b   1.000
_cell.length_c   1.000
_cell.angle_alpha   90.00
_cell.angle_beta   90.00
_cell.angle_gamma   90.00
#
_symmetry.space_group_name_H-M   'P 1'
#
loop_
_entity.id
_entity.type
_entity.pdbx_description
1 polymer ?
#
loop_
_entity_poly.entity_id
_entity_poly.type
_entity_poly.pdbx_seq_one_letter_code
_entity_poly.pdbx_strand_id
1 'polypeptide(L)'
;MNISKREKYLIGILLTVLICFVYYQFIYTKQVGKLATKRAEKNQVEQRYNDVMDNISKLDSKEENLKILKSTVLDKSKSLYPTIMQEKIIIELDKLLNDSGLKGNIAFSPVEVASVEKMVSPEIQKAESSLKAIADEYSGDATKDETSNIESNNENNNTSTEGNEGQVPQDSQEVSPEQNGATSEQLKVAINFSGSYESLKKFISSVQNYERKIVITNITISSKSQEELTGVMNLEFHAVPKLSDEDMEYLIWTLNNVYGKEILFSSGAASGAYASTIEEQNNKEDINDFVMMLRSSLSELPTVTIGRAKDESRESYIYSDNDKVEEVEISFDEANGKTYYKYKTAGSYYPKDNSSEGKEFTSKSDDIVLEIISEKRGGSSDNSGIKLKVVNNTSKNIEIIIKDDDTTNPRVSVTSEGNTVNVTKK
;
A
#
# COMPACT_ATOMS: atom_id res chain seq x y z
N MET A 1 72.20 6.73 -66.80
CA MET A 1 71.31 5.61 -67.15
C MET A 1 70.35 6.12 -68.23
N ASN A 2 70.47 5.63 -69.47
CA ASN A 2 69.70 6.16 -70.61
C ASN A 2 68.35 5.45 -70.72
N ILE A 3 67.29 6.09 -70.24
CA ILE A 3 65.92 5.57 -70.24
C ILE A 3 65.30 5.70 -71.64
N SER A 4 64.72 4.61 -72.15
CA SER A 4 64.04 4.50 -73.44
C SER A 4 62.73 5.30 -73.51
N LYS A 5 62.30 5.74 -74.70
CA LYS A 5 61.02 6.45 -74.90
C LYS A 5 59.82 5.67 -74.32
N ARG A 6 59.81 4.33 -74.44
CA ARG A 6 58.75 3.46 -73.89
C ARG A 6 58.75 3.44 -72.35
N GLU A 7 59.93 3.46 -71.73
CA GLU A 7 60.09 3.48 -70.28
C GLU A 7 59.63 4.81 -69.68
N LYS A 8 59.83 5.94 -70.38
CA LYS A 8 59.28 7.25 -69.95
C LYS A 8 57.75 7.27 -69.92
N TYR A 9 57.08 6.67 -70.91
CA TYR A 9 55.62 6.54 -70.91
C TYR A 9 55.14 5.61 -69.79
N LEU A 10 55.83 4.48 -69.57
CA LEU A 10 55.50 3.52 -68.51
C LEU A 10 55.64 4.14 -67.11
N ILE A 11 56.69 4.95 -66.88
CA ILE A 11 56.90 5.69 -65.61
C ILE A 11 55.82 6.76 -65.41
N GLY A 12 55.39 7.46 -66.47
CA GLY A 12 54.30 8.43 -66.38
C GLY A 12 52.96 7.78 -66.00
N ILE A 13 52.67 6.59 -66.56
CA ILE A 13 51.48 5.80 -66.21
C ILE A 13 51.58 5.31 -64.75
N LEU A 14 52.74 4.80 -64.33
CA LEU A 14 52.98 4.34 -62.96
C LEU A 14 52.78 5.47 -61.94
N LEU A 15 53.31 6.67 -62.22
CA LEU A 15 53.15 7.84 -61.36
C LEU A 15 51.67 8.22 -61.23
N THR A 16 50.91 8.16 -62.33
CA THR A 16 49.47 8.45 -62.34
C THR A 16 48.68 7.44 -61.51
N VAL A 17 48.98 6.14 -61.67
CA VAL A 17 48.37 5.07 -60.86
C VAL A 17 48.69 5.24 -59.37
N LEU A 18 49.93 5.64 -59.05
CA LEU A 18 50.35 5.87 -57.67
C LEU A 18 49.63 7.08 -57.05
N ILE A 19 49.44 8.16 -57.80
CA ILE A 19 48.63 9.32 -57.36
C ILE A 19 47.17 8.90 -57.13
N CYS A 20 46.58 8.12 -58.04
CA CYS A 20 45.22 7.58 -57.88
C CYS A 20 45.11 6.68 -56.64
N PHE A 21 46.12 5.85 -56.36
CA PHE A 21 46.16 4.99 -55.18
C PHE A 21 46.27 5.79 -53.89
N VAL A 22 47.15 6.80 -53.83
CA VAL A 22 47.28 7.69 -52.66
C VAL A 22 45.99 8.47 -52.43
N TYR A 23 45.37 9.00 -53.49
CA TYR A 23 44.07 9.68 -53.39
C TYR A 23 42.98 8.73 -52.87
N TYR A 24 42.90 7.52 -53.42
CA TYR A 24 41.95 6.51 -52.99
C TYR A 24 42.14 6.17 -51.50
N GLN A 25 43.38 5.88 -51.10
CA GLN A 25 43.71 5.38 -49.76
C GLN A 25 43.64 6.44 -48.66
N PHE A 26 44.03 7.70 -48.94
CA PHE A 26 44.10 8.73 -47.90
C PHE A 26 42.91 9.69 -47.89
N ILE A 27 42.29 9.94 -49.06
CA ILE A 27 41.24 10.96 -49.20
C ILE A 27 39.87 10.30 -49.35
N TYR A 28 39.70 9.42 -50.33
CA TYR A 28 38.40 8.82 -50.64
C TYR A 28 37.89 7.93 -49.49
N THR A 29 38.70 6.98 -49.00
CA THR A 29 38.31 6.10 -47.88
C THR A 29 37.93 6.87 -46.62
N LYS A 30 38.67 7.93 -46.26
CA LYS A 30 38.37 8.77 -45.09
C LYS A 30 37.08 9.58 -45.27
N GLN A 31 36.81 10.09 -46.47
CA GLN A 31 35.57 10.82 -46.74
C GLN A 31 34.35 9.90 -46.74
N VAL A 32 34.47 8.70 -47.32
CA VAL A 32 33.41 7.68 -47.29
C VAL A 32 33.13 7.23 -45.85
N GLY A 33 34.16 7.05 -45.02
CA GLY A 33 34.01 6.75 -43.59
C GLY A 33 33.24 7.85 -42.85
N LYS A 34 33.61 9.12 -43.03
CA LYS A 34 32.87 10.26 -42.44
C LYS A 34 31.41 10.33 -42.91
N LEU A 35 31.14 10.03 -44.19
CA LEU A 35 29.80 10.00 -44.74
C LEU A 35 28.98 8.84 -44.14
N ALA A 36 29.59 7.67 -43.96
CA ALA A 36 28.96 6.52 -43.32
C ALA A 36 28.58 6.83 -41.86
N THR A 37 29.49 7.43 -41.08
CA THR A 37 29.20 7.87 -39.71
C THR A 37 28.06 8.88 -39.67
N LYS A 38 28.10 9.93 -40.51
CA LYS A 38 27.00 10.92 -40.57
C LYS A 38 25.66 10.32 -40.98
N ARG A 39 25.66 9.31 -41.87
CA ARG A 39 24.43 8.58 -42.24
C ARG A 39 23.90 7.74 -41.06
N ALA A 40 24.79 7.07 -40.32
CA ALA A 40 24.40 6.32 -39.14
C ALA A 40 23.82 7.24 -38.05
N GLU A 41 24.46 8.38 -37.78
CA GLU A 41 23.95 9.41 -36.86
C GLU A 41 22.58 9.93 -37.31
N LYS A 42 22.42 10.26 -38.61
CA LYS A 42 21.12 10.68 -39.14
C LYS A 42 20.03 9.63 -38.89
N ASN A 43 20.29 8.37 -39.24
CA ASN A 43 19.33 7.29 -39.05
C ASN A 43 18.96 7.11 -37.57
N GLN A 44 19.94 7.22 -36.67
CA GLN A 44 19.70 7.14 -35.23
C GLN A 44 18.82 8.30 -34.73
N VAL A 45 19.07 9.52 -35.20
CA VAL A 45 18.27 10.70 -34.86
C VAL A 45 16.86 10.59 -35.42
N GLU A 46 16.72 10.11 -36.66
CA GLU A 46 15.44 9.89 -37.34
C GLU A 46 14.61 8.80 -36.63
N GLN A 47 15.25 7.71 -36.22
CA GLN A 47 14.60 6.67 -35.41
C GLN A 47 14.14 7.23 -34.06
N ARG A 48 14.99 7.96 -33.34
CA ARG A 48 14.60 8.62 -32.07
C ARG A 48 13.45 9.59 -32.26
N TYR A 49 13.46 10.37 -33.35
CA TYR A 49 12.37 11.28 -33.66
C TYR A 49 11.05 10.52 -33.87
N ASN A 50 11.08 9.43 -34.64
CA ASN A 50 9.91 8.60 -34.88
C ASN A 50 9.40 7.92 -33.60
N ASP A 51 10.30 7.39 -32.76
CA ASP A 51 9.94 6.78 -31.47
C ASP A 51 9.31 7.80 -30.51
N VAL A 52 9.84 9.02 -30.46
CA VAL A 52 9.28 10.11 -29.65
C VAL A 52 7.91 10.53 -30.19
N MET A 53 7.77 10.67 -31.51
CA MET A 53 6.50 11.04 -32.14
C MET A 53 5.42 9.97 -31.94
N ASP A 54 5.79 8.69 -32.03
CA ASP A 54 4.91 7.56 -31.73
C ASP A 54 4.47 7.59 -30.26
N ASN A 55 5.39 7.83 -29.32
CA ASN A 55 5.06 7.96 -27.90
C ASN A 55 4.15 9.17 -27.61
N ILE A 56 4.40 10.32 -28.26
CA ILE A 56 3.54 11.52 -28.16
C ILE A 56 2.14 11.20 -28.69
N SER A 57 2.04 10.54 -29.84
CA SER A 57 0.75 10.16 -30.44
C SER A 57 -0.08 9.23 -29.55
N LYS A 58 0.58 8.45 -28.67
CA LYS A 58 -0.04 7.54 -27.72
C LYS A 58 -0.25 8.17 -26.34
N LEU A 59 0.30 9.35 -26.07
CA LEU A 59 0.30 9.94 -24.73
C LEU A 59 -1.13 10.19 -24.22
N ASP A 60 -1.96 10.83 -25.04
CA ASP A 60 -3.38 11.09 -24.72
C ASP A 60 -4.12 9.78 -24.42
N SER A 61 -3.91 8.75 -25.25
CA SER A 61 -4.53 7.43 -25.04
C SER A 61 -4.04 6.73 -23.77
N LYS A 62 -2.77 6.92 -23.38
CA LYS A 62 -2.21 6.38 -22.14
C LYS A 62 -2.75 7.12 -20.93
N GLU A 63 -2.91 8.43 -21.01
CA GLU A 63 -3.50 9.25 -19.95
C GLU A 63 -4.97 8.87 -19.72
N GLU A 64 -5.74 8.70 -20.79
CA GLU A 64 -7.11 8.20 -20.72
C GLU A 64 -7.19 6.80 -20.10
N ASN A 65 -6.37 5.86 -20.57
CA ASN A 65 -6.29 4.51 -20.03
C ASN A 65 -5.90 4.51 -18.53
N LEU A 66 -4.97 5.38 -18.13
CA LEU A 66 -4.56 5.54 -16.73
C LEU A 66 -5.70 6.09 -15.87
N LYS A 67 -6.48 7.03 -16.39
CA LYS A 67 -7.68 7.54 -15.71
C LYS A 67 -8.74 6.45 -15.52
N ILE A 68 -9.02 5.67 -16.57
CA ILE A 68 -9.96 4.53 -16.52
C ILE A 68 -9.46 3.48 -15.53
N LEU A 69 -8.17 3.16 -15.55
CA LEU A 69 -7.57 2.19 -14.65
C LEU A 69 -7.66 2.65 -13.19
N LYS A 70 -7.33 3.92 -12.90
CA LYS A 70 -7.48 4.50 -11.55
C LYS A 70 -8.92 4.42 -11.06
N SER A 71 -9.90 4.80 -11.91
CA SER A 71 -11.33 4.68 -11.57
C SER A 71 -11.72 3.23 -11.29
N THR A 72 -11.25 2.29 -12.12
CA THR A 72 -11.55 0.87 -11.96
C THR A 72 -10.97 0.30 -10.66
N VAL A 73 -9.75 0.68 -10.31
CA VAL A 73 -9.12 0.27 -9.04
C VAL A 73 -9.88 0.87 -7.86
N LEU A 74 -10.27 2.14 -7.94
CA LEU A 74 -11.06 2.80 -6.92
C LEU A 74 -12.40 2.09 -6.69
N ASP A 75 -13.16 1.84 -7.75
CA ASP A 75 -14.46 1.18 -7.66
C ASP A 75 -14.36 -0.24 -7.10
N LYS A 76 -13.34 -1.01 -7.50
CA LYS A 76 -13.15 -2.39 -7.03
C LYS A 76 -12.60 -2.48 -5.61
N SER A 77 -11.78 -1.52 -5.19
CA SER A 77 -11.17 -1.50 -3.86
C SER A 77 -12.04 -0.81 -2.81
N LYS A 78 -13.08 -0.07 -3.20
CA LYS A 78 -13.94 0.71 -2.29
C LYS A 78 -14.47 -0.07 -1.10
N SER A 79 -15.00 -1.27 -1.32
CA SER A 79 -15.54 -2.10 -0.24
C SER A 79 -14.47 -2.81 0.59
N LEU A 80 -13.18 -2.71 0.25
CA LEU A 80 -12.09 -3.30 1.01
C LEU A 80 -11.50 -2.26 1.97
N TYR A 81 -10.96 -2.72 3.09
CA TYR A 81 -10.28 -1.84 4.04
C TYR A 81 -8.99 -1.28 3.41
N PRO A 82 -8.56 -0.04 3.72
CA PRO A 82 -7.28 0.49 3.25
C PRO A 82 -6.08 -0.21 3.94
N THR A 83 -6.23 -0.56 5.22
CA THR A 83 -5.31 -1.35 6.04
C THR A 83 -6.10 -2.02 7.16
N ILE A 84 -5.57 -3.09 7.76
CA ILE A 84 -6.21 -3.72 8.92
C ILE A 84 -5.83 -2.97 10.21
N MET A 85 -6.81 -2.29 10.80
CA MET A 85 -6.71 -1.74 12.16
C MET A 85 -7.55 -2.61 13.09
N GLN A 86 -6.94 -3.59 13.75
CA GLN A 86 -7.64 -4.57 14.60
C GLN A 86 -8.54 -3.86 15.64
N GLU A 87 -8.09 -2.74 16.18
CA GLU A 87 -8.82 -1.96 17.17
C GLU A 87 -10.11 -1.37 16.59
N LYS A 88 -10.12 -0.90 15.33
CA LYS A 88 -11.36 -0.42 14.66
C LYS A 88 -12.31 -1.58 14.46
N ILE A 89 -11.77 -2.70 13.98
CA ILE A 89 -12.55 -3.92 13.72
C ILE A 89 -13.20 -4.43 15.01
N ILE A 90 -12.53 -4.33 16.17
CA ILE A 90 -13.14 -4.65 17.48
C ILE A 90 -14.39 -3.80 17.74
N ILE A 91 -14.32 -2.48 17.50
CA ILE A 91 -15.45 -1.56 17.71
C ILE A 91 -16.58 -1.85 16.72
N GLU A 92 -16.24 -2.11 15.46
CA GLU A 92 -17.21 -2.44 14.41
C GLU A 92 -17.93 -3.76 14.73
N LEU A 93 -17.20 -4.79 15.15
CA LEU A 93 -17.77 -6.08 15.55
C LEU A 93 -18.63 -5.98 16.80
N ASP A 94 -18.19 -5.23 17.82
CA ASP A 94 -18.99 -4.97 19.02
C ASP A 94 -20.32 -4.30 18.66
N LYS A 95 -20.28 -3.28 17.79
CA LYS A 95 -21.49 -2.64 17.28
C LYS A 95 -22.39 -3.62 16.53
N LEU A 96 -21.85 -4.43 15.61
CA LEU A 96 -22.62 -5.43 14.86
C LEU A 96 -23.27 -6.48 15.77
N LEU A 97 -22.57 -6.93 16.82
CA LEU A 97 -23.08 -7.86 17.82
C LEU A 97 -24.20 -7.21 18.66
N ASN A 98 -23.96 -5.99 19.15
CA ASN A 98 -24.92 -5.26 19.98
C ASN A 98 -26.21 -4.91 19.21
N ASP A 99 -26.08 -4.37 17.99
CA ASP A 99 -27.22 -3.99 17.14
C ASP A 99 -28.07 -5.20 16.73
N SER A 100 -27.46 -6.39 16.60
CA SER A 100 -28.17 -7.64 16.31
C SER A 100 -28.72 -8.35 17.55
N GLY A 101 -28.32 -7.93 18.75
CA GLY A 101 -28.60 -8.61 20.01
C GLY A 101 -27.93 -9.99 20.12
N LEU A 102 -26.90 -10.25 19.31
CA LEU A 102 -26.13 -11.49 19.35
C LEU A 102 -24.99 -11.33 20.35
N LYS A 103 -24.88 -12.25 21.32
CA LYS A 103 -23.76 -12.23 22.26
C LYS A 103 -22.61 -13.03 21.67
N GLY A 104 -21.40 -12.50 21.68
CA GLY A 104 -20.23 -13.17 21.11
C GLY A 104 -18.96 -12.92 21.92
N ASN A 105 -18.14 -13.96 22.08
CA ASN A 105 -16.74 -13.80 22.46
C ASN A 105 -15.87 -13.92 21.21
N ILE A 106 -14.91 -13.02 21.05
CA ILE A 106 -14.12 -12.84 19.83
C ILE A 106 -12.69 -13.30 20.07
N ALA A 107 -12.17 -14.13 19.17
CA ALA A 107 -10.77 -14.51 19.10
C ALA A 107 -10.16 -14.05 17.78
N PHE A 108 -8.98 -13.43 17.86
CA PHE A 108 -8.25 -12.90 16.70
C PHE A 108 -7.06 -13.78 16.38
N SER A 109 -6.83 -14.02 15.10
CA SER A 109 -5.53 -14.49 14.60
C SER A 109 -4.61 -13.29 14.36
N PRO A 110 -3.28 -13.47 14.35
CA PRO A 110 -2.36 -12.42 13.92
C PRO A 110 -2.71 -11.90 12.52
N VAL A 111 -2.45 -10.61 12.28
CA VAL A 111 -2.56 -10.03 10.94
C VAL A 111 -1.47 -10.63 10.05
N GLU A 112 -1.84 -11.11 8.87
CA GLU A 112 -0.92 -11.73 7.92
C GLU A 112 -1.09 -11.15 6.52
N VAL A 113 -0.01 -11.20 5.72
CA VAL A 113 -0.08 -10.91 4.28
C VAL A 113 -0.02 -12.24 3.55
N ALA A 114 -1.16 -12.65 2.99
CA ALA A 114 -1.31 -13.96 2.36
C ALA A 114 -2.08 -13.84 1.04
N SER A 115 -1.95 -14.87 0.20
CA SER A 115 -2.75 -14.99 -1.02
C SER A 115 -4.23 -15.05 -0.68
N VAL A 116 -5.06 -14.39 -1.49
CA VAL A 116 -6.51 -14.44 -1.30
C VAL A 116 -7.05 -15.79 -1.79
N GLU A 117 -7.57 -16.60 -0.87
CA GLU A 117 -8.15 -17.89 -1.21
C GLU A 117 -9.47 -17.72 -1.98
N LYS A 118 -9.63 -18.49 -3.05
CA LYS A 118 -10.90 -18.54 -3.76
C LYS A 118 -11.86 -19.44 -2.99
N MET A 119 -12.89 -18.85 -2.39
CA MET A 119 -13.98 -19.64 -1.79
C MET A 119 -14.78 -20.32 -2.91
N VAL A 120 -14.61 -21.63 -3.03
CA VAL A 120 -15.44 -22.47 -3.90
C VAL A 120 -16.61 -22.96 -3.07
N SER A 121 -17.84 -22.62 -3.46
CA SER A 121 -19.01 -23.26 -2.87
C SER A 121 -18.94 -24.75 -3.22
N PRO A 122 -18.98 -25.67 -2.23
CA PRO A 122 -19.12 -27.08 -2.57
C PRO A 122 -20.40 -27.23 -3.38
N GLU A 123 -20.28 -27.82 -4.57
CA GLU A 123 -21.42 -28.18 -5.39
C GLU A 123 -22.13 -29.30 -4.63
N ILE A 124 -23.20 -28.95 -3.91
CA ILE A 124 -24.02 -29.95 -3.22
C ILE A 124 -24.72 -30.72 -4.33
N GLN A 125 -24.13 -31.84 -4.76
CA GLN A 125 -24.86 -32.85 -5.54
C GLN A 125 -25.99 -33.33 -4.66
N LYS A 126 -27.17 -32.74 -4.89
CA LYS A 126 -28.39 -33.15 -4.20
C LYS A 126 -28.65 -34.58 -4.63
N ALA A 127 -28.37 -35.55 -3.76
CA ALA A 127 -28.66 -36.94 -4.04
C ALA A 127 -30.15 -37.05 -4.42
N GLU A 128 -30.43 -37.45 -5.66
CA GLU A 128 -31.81 -37.63 -6.09
C GLU A 128 -32.43 -38.77 -5.29
N SER A 129 -33.67 -38.58 -4.84
CA SER A 129 -34.41 -39.65 -4.15
C SER A 129 -34.60 -40.81 -5.11
N SER A 130 -34.38 -42.04 -4.64
CA SER A 130 -34.74 -43.26 -5.39
C SER A 130 -36.22 -43.32 -5.76
N LEU A 131 -37.07 -42.53 -5.09
CA LEU A 131 -38.50 -42.43 -5.37
C LEU A 131 -38.85 -41.38 -6.43
N LYS A 132 -37.90 -40.54 -6.85
CA LYS A 132 -38.13 -39.49 -7.86
C LYS A 132 -38.54 -40.10 -9.20
N ALA A 133 -37.85 -41.15 -9.62
CA ALA A 133 -38.20 -41.88 -10.85
C ALA A 133 -39.65 -42.43 -10.82
N ILE A 134 -40.10 -42.93 -9.66
CA ILE A 134 -41.45 -43.47 -9.48
C ILE A 134 -42.49 -42.34 -9.47
N ALA A 135 -42.16 -41.21 -8.85
CA ALA A 135 -43.03 -40.04 -8.82
C ALA A 135 -43.19 -39.41 -10.21
N ASP A 136 -42.10 -39.31 -10.98
CA ASP A 136 -42.09 -38.78 -12.35
C ASP A 136 -42.92 -39.70 -13.29
N GLU A 137 -42.80 -41.02 -13.13
CA GLU A 137 -43.62 -42.01 -13.85
C GLU A 137 -45.12 -41.89 -13.52
N TYR A 138 -45.48 -41.67 -12.26
CA TYR A 138 -46.88 -41.56 -11.83
C TYR A 138 -47.52 -40.21 -12.16
N SER A 139 -46.71 -39.14 -12.24
CA SER A 139 -47.18 -37.78 -12.54
C SER A 139 -47.49 -37.57 -14.03
N GLY A 140 -47.16 -38.55 -14.88
CA GLY A 140 -47.46 -38.51 -16.32
C GLY A 140 -46.61 -37.53 -17.12
N ASP A 141 -45.51 -37.01 -16.56
CA ASP A 141 -44.61 -36.06 -17.21
C ASP A 141 -43.54 -36.78 -18.06
N ALA A 142 -43.95 -37.86 -18.72
CA ALA A 142 -43.15 -38.53 -19.73
C ALA A 142 -43.24 -37.75 -21.06
N THR A 143 -42.50 -36.64 -21.15
CA THR A 143 -42.06 -36.09 -22.45
C THR A 143 -40.53 -35.99 -22.44
N LYS A 144 -39.87 -36.98 -23.04
CA LYS A 144 -39.29 -36.95 -24.40
C LYS A 144 -38.00 -36.13 -24.47
N ASP A 145 -36.89 -36.86 -24.46
CA ASP A 145 -35.62 -36.41 -25.02
C ASP A 145 -35.84 -35.86 -26.44
N GLU A 146 -35.57 -34.57 -26.64
CA GLU A 146 -35.06 -34.08 -27.92
C GLU A 146 -33.54 -33.99 -27.82
N THR A 147 -32.91 -35.03 -28.36
CA THR A 147 -31.54 -35.00 -28.85
C THR A 147 -31.31 -33.77 -29.73
N SER A 148 -30.38 -32.90 -29.35
CA SER A 148 -29.61 -32.10 -30.32
C SER A 148 -28.18 -32.65 -30.38
N ASN A 149 -27.99 -33.48 -31.40
CA ASN A 149 -26.79 -33.66 -32.22
C ASN A 149 -25.40 -33.49 -31.59
N ILE A 150 -24.72 -34.63 -31.56
CA ILE A 150 -23.32 -34.84 -31.96
C ILE A 150 -22.86 -33.83 -33.02
N GLU A 151 -21.73 -33.15 -32.76
CA GLU A 151 -20.68 -33.06 -33.76
C GLU A 151 -19.46 -33.86 -33.27
N SER A 152 -19.01 -34.71 -34.17
CA SER A 152 -18.08 -35.82 -33.99
C SER A 152 -16.66 -35.35 -33.67
N ASN A 153 -15.96 -36.12 -32.83
CA ASN A 153 -14.84 -36.92 -33.34
C ASN A 153 -14.53 -38.03 -32.35
N ASN A 154 -14.79 -39.25 -32.79
CA ASN A 154 -14.40 -40.46 -32.10
C ASN A 154 -13.61 -41.31 -33.11
N GLU A 155 -12.34 -41.54 -32.81
CA GLU A 155 -11.55 -42.71 -33.20
C GLU A 155 -10.79 -43.03 -31.90
N ASN A 156 -10.85 -44.21 -31.28
CA ASN A 156 -11.02 -45.54 -31.80
C ASN A 156 -11.19 -46.54 -30.63
N ASN A 157 -12.03 -47.55 -30.85
CA ASN A 157 -11.89 -48.96 -30.47
C ASN A 157 -11.76 -49.39 -29.00
N ASN A 158 -12.87 -50.00 -28.52
CA ASN A 158 -12.99 -51.37 -27.99
C ASN A 158 -11.76 -51.97 -27.28
N THR A 159 -11.96 -52.48 -26.07
CA THR A 159 -12.30 -53.91 -25.85
C THR A 159 -12.67 -54.15 -24.39
N SER A 160 -13.72 -54.93 -24.19
CA SER A 160 -14.25 -55.44 -22.93
C SER A 160 -13.25 -56.31 -22.16
N THR A 161 -13.23 -56.24 -20.82
CA THR A 161 -13.09 -57.44 -19.98
C THR A 161 -13.59 -57.20 -18.56
N GLU A 162 -14.27 -58.23 -18.06
CA GLU A 162 -14.82 -58.46 -16.73
C GLU A 162 -13.76 -58.39 -15.62
N GLY A 163 -14.18 -58.13 -14.38
CA GLY A 163 -13.34 -58.45 -13.21
C GLY A 163 -13.70 -57.68 -11.95
N ASN A 164 -14.15 -58.43 -10.95
CA ASN A 164 -14.60 -57.99 -9.63
C ASN A 164 -13.43 -57.54 -8.73
N GLU A 165 -13.75 -56.61 -7.82
CA GLU A 165 -13.12 -56.33 -6.51
C GLU A 165 -11.60 -56.11 -6.40
N GLY A 166 -11.23 -54.88 -6.04
CA GLY A 166 -10.01 -54.61 -5.29
C GLY A 166 -9.39 -53.23 -5.52
N GLN A 167 -9.30 -52.46 -4.43
CA GLN A 167 -8.43 -51.30 -4.17
C GLN A 167 -8.95 -49.89 -4.48
N VAL A 168 -9.02 -49.14 -3.37
CA VAL A 168 -9.00 -47.69 -3.20
C VAL A 168 -7.92 -47.03 -4.08
N PRO A 169 -8.26 -45.92 -4.74
CA PRO A 169 -7.39 -44.74 -4.78
C PRO A 169 -8.24 -43.52 -4.34
N GLN A 170 -8.11 -43.02 -3.12
CA GLN A 170 -7.23 -41.89 -2.80
C GLN A 170 -7.02 -40.94 -4.00
N ASP A 171 -8.00 -40.05 -4.21
CA ASP A 171 -7.75 -38.77 -4.87
C ASP A 171 -8.00 -37.65 -3.85
N SER A 172 -7.09 -37.60 -2.88
CA SER A 172 -6.72 -36.34 -2.27
C SER A 172 -5.95 -35.56 -3.34
N GLN A 173 -6.65 -34.80 -4.17
CA GLN A 173 -6.02 -33.69 -4.86
C GLN A 173 -5.65 -32.64 -3.82
N GLU A 174 -4.44 -32.79 -3.28
CA GLU A 174 -3.66 -31.67 -2.79
C GLU A 174 -3.64 -30.61 -3.89
N VAL A 175 -4.37 -29.53 -3.65
CA VAL A 175 -4.21 -28.31 -4.42
C VAL A 175 -2.83 -27.78 -4.07
N SER A 176 -1.86 -28.06 -4.95
CA SER A 176 -0.54 -27.46 -4.87
C SER A 176 -0.69 -25.93 -4.81
N PRO A 177 -0.05 -25.24 -3.85
CA PRO A 177 -0.17 -23.79 -3.75
C PRO A 177 0.48 -23.15 -4.98
N GLU A 178 -0.34 -22.59 -5.87
CA GLU A 178 0.13 -21.63 -6.86
C GLU A 178 0.80 -20.46 -6.13
N GLN A 179 2.13 -20.42 -6.18
CA GLN A 179 2.98 -19.39 -5.58
C GLN A 179 2.92 -18.03 -6.31
N ASN A 180 1.80 -17.69 -6.97
CA ASN A 180 1.62 -16.42 -7.70
C ASN A 180 0.20 -15.83 -7.55
N GLY A 181 -0.47 -16.08 -6.42
CA GLY A 181 -1.73 -15.38 -6.09
C GLY A 181 -1.48 -13.93 -5.67
N ALA A 182 -2.40 -13.02 -6.01
CA ALA A 182 -2.40 -11.68 -5.44
C ALA A 182 -2.57 -11.77 -3.92
N THR A 183 -1.70 -11.07 -3.17
CA THR A 183 -1.72 -11.06 -1.71
C THR A 183 -2.53 -9.88 -1.18
N SER A 184 -3.18 -10.06 -0.03
CA SER A 184 -3.79 -8.98 0.74
C SER A 184 -3.35 -9.08 2.19
N GLU A 185 -3.42 -7.96 2.92
CA GLU A 185 -3.42 -8.00 4.38
C GLU A 185 -4.74 -8.64 4.84
N GLN A 186 -4.67 -9.59 5.77
CA GLN A 186 -5.79 -10.42 6.20
C GLN A 186 -5.88 -10.46 7.73
N LEU A 187 -7.10 -10.40 8.25
CA LEU A 187 -7.41 -10.66 9.65
C LEU A 187 -8.52 -11.71 9.75
N LYS A 188 -8.20 -12.82 10.41
CA LYS A 188 -9.14 -13.91 10.67
C LYS A 188 -9.67 -13.81 12.09
N VAL A 189 -10.99 -13.84 12.21
CA VAL A 189 -11.71 -13.64 13.47
C VAL A 189 -12.68 -14.79 13.72
N ALA A 190 -12.61 -15.42 14.89
CA ALA A 190 -13.57 -16.42 15.31
C ALA A 190 -14.50 -15.85 16.39
N ILE A 191 -15.80 -15.88 16.15
CA ILE A 191 -16.83 -15.43 17.08
C ILE A 191 -17.55 -16.65 17.64
N ASN A 192 -17.36 -16.90 18.93
CA ASN A 192 -18.15 -17.86 19.69
C ASN A 192 -19.44 -17.17 20.13
N PHE A 193 -20.55 -17.43 19.46
CA PHE A 193 -21.80 -16.70 19.66
C PHE A 193 -22.86 -17.51 20.42
N SER A 194 -23.79 -16.78 21.04
CA SER A 194 -25.03 -17.28 21.59
C SER A 194 -26.15 -16.26 21.38
N GLY A 195 -27.36 -16.74 21.10
CA GLY A 195 -28.52 -15.87 20.92
C GLY A 195 -29.69 -16.59 20.28
N SER A 196 -30.70 -15.83 19.87
CA SER A 196 -31.84 -16.38 19.12
C SER A 196 -31.48 -16.58 17.64
N TYR A 197 -32.28 -17.41 16.95
CA TYR A 197 -32.18 -17.53 15.49
C TYR A 197 -32.37 -16.19 14.77
N GLU A 198 -33.26 -15.34 15.28
CA GLU A 198 -33.51 -14.03 14.71
C GLU A 198 -32.32 -13.09 14.90
N SER A 199 -31.67 -13.12 16.07
CA SER A 199 -30.45 -12.34 16.34
C SER A 199 -29.31 -12.73 15.41
N LEU A 200 -29.10 -14.03 15.20
CA LEU A 200 -28.09 -14.51 14.26
C LEU A 200 -28.39 -14.08 12.81
N LYS A 201 -29.65 -14.18 12.39
CA LYS A 201 -30.06 -13.72 11.05
C LYS A 201 -29.86 -12.22 10.87
N LYS A 202 -30.16 -11.42 11.89
CA LYS A 202 -29.89 -9.97 11.92
C LYS A 202 -28.40 -9.69 11.79
N PHE A 203 -27.56 -10.36 12.56
CA PHE A 203 -26.10 -10.23 12.47
C PHE A 203 -25.59 -10.50 11.06
N ILE A 204 -25.95 -11.65 10.46
CA ILE A 204 -25.53 -12.01 9.11
C ILE A 204 -26.01 -10.96 8.09
N SER A 205 -27.24 -10.46 8.25
CA SER A 205 -27.78 -9.41 7.40
C SER A 205 -27.02 -8.08 7.57
N SER A 206 -26.64 -7.72 8.79
CA SER A 206 -25.86 -6.52 9.07
C SER A 206 -24.45 -6.62 8.47
N VAL A 207 -23.80 -7.78 8.57
CA VAL A 207 -22.50 -8.06 7.94
C VAL A 207 -22.59 -7.98 6.42
N GLN A 208 -23.63 -8.58 5.82
CA GLN A 208 -23.84 -8.55 4.36
C GLN A 208 -24.06 -7.14 3.80
N ASN A 209 -24.75 -6.28 4.56
CA ASN A 209 -25.06 -4.91 4.14
C ASN A 209 -24.05 -3.88 4.69
N TYR A 210 -22.96 -4.33 5.29
CA TYR A 210 -21.95 -3.43 5.82
C TYR A 210 -21.20 -2.71 4.69
N GLU A 211 -20.74 -1.49 4.95
CA GLU A 211 -20.04 -0.69 3.93
C GLU A 211 -18.76 -1.37 3.43
N ARG A 212 -18.10 -2.10 4.35
CA ARG A 212 -16.90 -2.88 4.06
C ARG A 212 -17.24 -4.36 3.90
N LYS A 213 -16.51 -5.01 3.02
CA LYS A 213 -16.64 -6.43 2.73
C LYS A 213 -16.02 -7.24 3.87
N ILE A 214 -16.90 -7.88 4.63
CA ILE A 214 -16.54 -8.84 5.67
C ILE A 214 -17.04 -10.21 5.20
N VAL A 215 -16.15 -11.20 5.13
CA VAL A 215 -16.48 -12.51 4.58
C VAL A 215 -16.75 -13.49 5.72
N ILE A 216 -17.94 -14.09 5.75
CA ILE A 216 -18.23 -15.22 6.63
C ILE A 216 -17.72 -16.49 5.93
N THR A 217 -16.61 -17.06 6.41
CA THR A 217 -15.97 -18.21 5.77
C THR A 217 -16.63 -19.53 6.19
N ASN A 218 -17.07 -19.60 7.45
CA ASN A 218 -17.75 -20.74 8.03
C ASN A 218 -18.69 -20.27 9.13
N ILE A 219 -19.84 -20.95 9.24
CA ILE A 219 -20.68 -20.89 10.42
C ILE A 219 -21.07 -22.31 10.86
N THR A 220 -20.83 -22.63 12.12
CA THR A 220 -21.30 -23.86 12.76
C THR A 220 -22.30 -23.50 13.84
N ILE A 221 -23.50 -24.10 13.80
CA ILE A 221 -24.62 -23.77 14.68
C ILE A 221 -25.06 -25.05 15.42
N SER A 222 -25.36 -24.90 16.71
CA SER A 222 -25.90 -25.94 17.59
C SER A 222 -27.05 -25.37 18.42
N SER A 223 -28.05 -26.21 18.71
CA SER A 223 -29.13 -25.82 19.62
C SER A 223 -28.62 -25.91 21.07
N LYS A 224 -28.82 -24.84 21.84
CA LYS A 224 -28.62 -24.82 23.29
C LYS A 224 -29.94 -25.02 24.02
N SER A 225 -31.04 -24.49 23.46
CA SER A 225 -32.41 -24.71 23.92
C SER A 225 -33.39 -24.56 22.74
N GLN A 226 -34.70 -24.56 23.03
CA GLN A 226 -35.75 -24.36 22.03
C GLN A 226 -35.73 -22.94 21.41
N GLU A 227 -35.20 -21.95 22.13
CA GLU A 227 -35.18 -20.53 21.71
C GLU A 227 -33.76 -19.99 21.51
N GLU A 228 -32.74 -20.68 22.02
CA GLU A 228 -31.35 -20.22 22.01
C GLU A 228 -30.45 -21.19 21.23
N LEU A 229 -29.59 -20.62 20.40
CA LEU A 229 -28.55 -21.30 19.66
C LEU A 229 -27.17 -20.84 20.11
N THR A 230 -26.19 -21.71 19.92
CA THR A 230 -24.77 -21.44 20.12
C THR A 230 -23.98 -21.89 18.92
N GLY A 231 -22.85 -21.25 18.67
CA GLY A 231 -22.04 -21.65 17.54
C GLY A 231 -20.74 -20.88 17.43
N VAL A 232 -20.01 -21.21 16.37
CA VAL A 232 -18.77 -20.54 16.00
C VAL A 232 -18.92 -20.00 14.59
N MET A 233 -18.63 -18.72 14.41
CA MET A 233 -18.61 -18.05 13.11
C MET A 233 -17.21 -17.55 12.84
N ASN A 234 -16.65 -17.90 11.68
CA ASN A 234 -15.37 -17.39 11.25
C ASN A 234 -15.58 -16.27 10.23
N LEU A 235 -14.95 -15.13 10.49
CA LEU A 235 -14.94 -13.95 9.64
C LEU A 235 -13.52 -13.73 9.10
N GLU A 236 -13.45 -13.22 7.88
CA GLU A 236 -12.20 -12.81 7.25
C GLU A 236 -12.34 -11.39 6.71
N PHE A 237 -11.38 -10.56 7.10
CA PHE A 237 -11.24 -9.17 6.70
C PHE A 237 -10.05 -9.05 5.77
N HIS A 238 -10.21 -8.30 4.67
CA HIS A 238 -9.12 -8.05 3.72
C HIS A 238 -8.89 -6.55 3.57
N ALA A 239 -7.61 -6.17 3.53
CA ALA A 239 -7.21 -4.80 3.20
C ALA A 239 -6.36 -4.72 1.93
N VAL A 240 -6.61 -3.66 1.16
CA VAL A 240 -5.90 -3.31 -0.06
C VAL A 240 -5.51 -1.83 0.03
N PRO A 241 -4.20 -1.51 -0.03
CA PRO A 241 -3.73 -0.14 -0.02
C PRO A 241 -4.37 0.70 -1.13
N LYS A 242 -4.74 1.93 -0.79
CA LYS A 242 -5.43 2.87 -1.68
C LYS A 242 -4.42 3.65 -2.52
N LEU A 243 -4.86 4.19 -3.66
CA LEU A 243 -3.98 4.88 -4.61
C LEU A 243 -3.82 6.37 -4.28
N SER A 244 -4.75 6.94 -3.50
CA SER A 244 -4.71 8.29 -2.99
C SER A 244 -5.35 8.38 -1.60
N ASP A 245 -5.82 9.57 -1.21
CA ASP A 245 -6.42 9.88 0.10
C ASP A 245 -7.83 9.26 0.27
N GLU A 246 -8.14 8.19 -0.46
CA GLU A 246 -9.42 7.50 -0.39
C GLU A 246 -9.56 6.77 0.95
N ASP A 247 -10.76 6.81 1.54
CA ASP A 247 -11.00 6.23 2.87
C ASP A 247 -10.14 6.84 4.01
N MET A 248 -9.61 8.06 3.85
CA MET A 248 -8.88 8.76 4.91
C MET A 248 -9.67 8.83 6.23
N GLU A 249 -11.00 8.90 6.18
CA GLU A 249 -11.87 8.83 7.36
C GLU A 249 -11.72 7.51 8.14
N TYR A 250 -11.42 6.39 7.46
CA TYR A 250 -11.08 5.14 8.13
C TYR A 250 -9.76 5.24 8.89
N LEU A 251 -8.81 6.09 8.49
CA LEU A 251 -7.56 6.28 9.21
C LEU A 251 -7.72 7.25 10.40
N ILE A 252 -8.71 8.13 10.36
CA ILE A 252 -9.02 9.05 11.45
C ILE A 252 -9.50 8.26 12.69
N TRP A 253 -8.74 8.35 13.77
CA TRP A 253 -9.01 7.62 15.01
C TRP A 253 -9.45 8.57 16.13
N THR A 254 -10.75 8.79 16.26
CA THR A 254 -11.33 9.66 17.32
C THR A 254 -11.90 8.83 18.48
N LEU A 255 -11.04 8.50 19.45
CA LEU A 255 -11.48 7.92 20.73
C LEU A 255 -11.79 9.02 21.74
N ASN A 256 -13.04 9.50 21.72
CA ASN A 256 -13.52 10.46 22.71
C ASN A 256 -14.30 9.75 23.81
N ASN A 257 -13.61 9.15 24.79
CA ASN A 257 -14.22 8.73 26.06
C ASN A 257 -13.32 9.06 27.25
N VAL A 258 -13.91 8.94 28.44
CA VAL A 258 -13.18 8.92 29.70
C VAL A 258 -12.46 7.57 29.81
N TYR A 259 -11.15 7.57 29.59
CA TYR A 259 -10.30 6.39 29.70
C TYR A 259 -9.44 6.43 30.95
N GLY A 260 -8.98 5.25 31.38
CA GLY A 260 -8.09 5.13 32.53
C GLY A 260 -8.82 5.27 33.87
N LYS A 261 -8.36 4.49 34.84
CA LYS A 261 -8.71 4.66 36.25
C LYS A 261 -7.47 5.16 36.96
N GLU A 262 -7.65 6.04 37.94
CA GLU A 262 -6.56 6.45 38.82
C GLU A 262 -5.88 5.24 39.48
N ILE A 263 -6.67 4.22 39.82
CA ILE A 263 -6.20 2.92 40.28
C ILE A 263 -6.57 1.86 39.24
N LEU A 264 -5.55 1.30 38.57
CA LEU A 264 -5.67 0.35 37.45
C LEU A 264 -6.63 -0.82 37.71
N PHE A 265 -6.62 -1.37 38.92
CA PHE A 265 -7.43 -2.55 39.29
C PHE A 265 -8.65 -2.22 40.16
N SER A 266 -9.03 -0.95 40.27
CA SER A 266 -10.22 -0.58 41.02
C SER A 266 -11.49 -1.02 40.29
N SER A 267 -12.54 -1.36 41.05
CA SER A 267 -13.85 -1.72 40.50
C SER A 267 -14.66 -0.52 40.00
N GLY A 268 -14.22 0.72 40.29
CA GLY A 268 -14.88 1.96 39.85
C GLY A 268 -14.87 2.14 38.33
N ALA A 269 -15.70 3.03 37.80
CA ALA A 269 -15.66 3.41 36.38
C ALA A 269 -14.35 4.13 36.02
N ALA A 270 -14.07 4.28 34.72
CA ALA A 270 -12.97 5.11 34.25
C ALA A 270 -13.14 6.55 34.77
N SER A 271 -12.07 7.11 35.34
CA SER A 271 -12.06 8.44 35.95
C SER A 271 -11.44 9.51 35.06
N GLY A 272 -10.81 9.12 33.94
CA GLY A 272 -10.10 10.07 33.08
C GLY A 272 -8.71 10.41 33.61
N ALA A 273 -8.21 9.63 34.57
CA ALA A 273 -6.87 9.83 35.11
C ALA A 273 -5.85 9.71 33.97
N TYR A 274 -5.03 10.76 33.80
CA TYR A 274 -3.99 10.84 32.76
C TYR A 274 -4.52 10.90 31.32
N ALA A 275 -5.79 11.29 31.11
CA ALA A 275 -6.41 11.34 29.79
C ALA A 275 -5.90 12.48 28.87
N SER A 276 -5.06 13.40 29.36
CA SER A 276 -4.47 14.43 28.51
C SER A 276 -3.27 13.86 27.76
N THR A 277 -3.39 13.75 26.45
CA THR A 277 -2.22 13.54 25.58
C THR A 277 -1.25 14.71 25.72
N ILE A 278 0.05 14.50 25.44
CA ILE A 278 1.06 15.58 25.49
C ILE A 278 0.64 16.76 24.58
N GLU A 279 -0.05 16.47 23.46
CA GLU A 279 -0.60 17.48 22.55
C GLU A 279 -1.78 18.28 23.17
N GLU A 280 -2.57 17.66 24.06
CA GLU A 280 -3.69 18.30 24.78
C GLU A 280 -3.26 18.99 26.08
N GLN A 281 -2.09 18.67 26.62
CA GLN A 281 -1.57 19.33 27.83
C GLN A 281 -1.22 20.82 27.60
N ASN A 282 -1.08 21.25 26.34
CA ASN A 282 -0.87 22.64 25.97
C ASN A 282 -2.19 23.33 25.59
N ASN A 283 -3.01 23.67 26.59
CA ASN A 283 -4.27 24.45 26.47
C ASN A 283 -4.09 25.94 26.05
N LYS A 284 -3.04 26.29 25.30
CA LYS A 284 -2.80 27.66 24.80
C LYS A 284 -2.62 27.63 23.29
N GLU A 285 -3.76 27.72 22.61
CA GLU A 285 -3.94 27.88 21.15
C GLU A 285 -3.25 26.80 20.29
N ASP A 286 -4.02 26.15 19.43
CA ASP A 286 -3.54 25.17 18.46
C ASP A 286 -2.85 25.86 17.28
N ILE A 287 -1.74 26.54 17.55
CA ILE A 287 -0.97 27.28 16.55
C ILE A 287 0.13 26.44 15.91
N ASN A 288 0.46 25.29 16.50
CA ASN A 288 1.55 24.43 16.01
C ASN A 288 1.11 23.73 14.73
N ASP A 289 1.85 23.91 13.64
CA ASP A 289 1.65 23.20 12.37
C ASP A 289 2.29 21.81 12.41
N PHE A 290 3.46 21.72 13.04
CA PHE A 290 4.26 20.51 13.13
C PHE A 290 4.73 20.27 14.55
N VAL A 291 4.90 18.99 14.88
CA VAL A 291 5.43 18.56 16.17
C VAL A 291 6.55 17.56 15.96
N MET A 292 7.57 17.67 16.80
CA MET A 292 8.66 16.72 16.89
C MET A 292 8.89 16.35 18.36
N MET A 293 9.04 15.06 18.64
CA MET A 293 9.34 14.54 19.97
C MET A 293 10.68 13.82 19.96
N LEU A 294 11.52 14.14 20.94
CA LEU A 294 12.84 13.56 21.14
C LEU A 294 12.94 12.88 22.49
N ARG A 295 13.40 11.62 22.49
CA ARG A 295 13.50 10.77 23.68
C ARG A 295 14.86 10.09 23.78
N SER A 296 15.16 9.59 24.97
CA SER A 296 16.30 8.70 25.19
C SER A 296 16.18 7.42 24.36
N SER A 297 17.29 6.83 23.95
CA SER A 297 17.30 5.49 23.31
C SER A 297 16.95 4.34 24.27
N LEU A 298 16.76 4.64 25.55
CA LEU A 298 16.24 3.71 26.56
C LEU A 298 14.71 3.77 26.67
N SER A 299 14.06 4.65 25.91
CA SER A 299 12.60 4.76 25.85
C SER A 299 12.00 3.58 25.10
N GLU A 300 10.84 3.09 25.55
CA GLU A 300 10.01 2.12 24.81
C GLU A 300 9.39 2.73 23.53
N LEU A 301 9.40 4.07 23.43
CA LEU A 301 9.00 4.82 22.23
C LEU A 301 10.23 5.25 21.42
N PRO A 302 10.10 5.41 20.09
CA PRO A 302 11.21 5.82 19.22
C PRO A 302 11.91 7.10 19.68
N THR A 303 13.24 7.16 19.48
CA THR A 303 14.05 8.35 19.83
C THR A 303 13.63 9.63 19.13
N VAL A 304 13.08 9.53 17.92
CA VAL A 304 12.58 10.66 17.13
C VAL A 304 11.21 10.32 16.58
N THR A 305 10.25 11.22 16.79
CA THR A 305 8.95 11.23 16.11
C THR A 305 8.74 12.62 15.53
N ILE A 306 8.39 12.73 14.25
CA ILE A 306 8.06 14.01 13.61
C ILE A 306 6.78 13.83 12.80
N GLY A 307 5.87 14.80 12.86
CA GLY A 307 4.62 14.78 12.11
C GLY A 307 3.94 16.15 12.06
N ARG A 308 2.86 16.24 11.29
CA ARG A 308 1.95 17.38 11.34
C ARG A 308 1.20 17.32 12.67
N ALA A 309 1.15 18.44 13.39
CA ALA A 309 0.54 18.49 14.71
C ALA A 309 -0.97 18.25 14.63
N LYS A 310 -1.47 17.34 15.50
CA LYS A 310 -2.86 16.87 15.53
C LYS A 310 -3.34 16.27 14.21
N ASP A 311 -2.46 15.58 13.49
CA ASP A 311 -2.88 14.76 12.37
C ASP A 311 -3.56 13.48 12.89
N GLU A 312 -4.90 13.51 12.95
CA GLU A 312 -5.73 12.42 13.45
C GLU A 312 -5.59 11.12 12.64
N SER A 313 -5.20 11.23 11.35
CA SER A 313 -4.94 10.06 10.48
C SER A 313 -3.62 9.37 10.82
N ARG A 314 -2.72 10.09 11.51
CA ARG A 314 -1.33 9.75 11.79
C ARG A 314 -0.45 9.49 10.57
N GLU A 315 -0.93 9.72 9.35
CA GLU A 315 -0.18 9.41 8.13
C GLU A 315 1.08 10.25 7.95
N SER A 316 1.06 11.47 8.49
CA SER A 316 2.21 12.38 8.46
C SER A 316 3.32 11.96 9.42
N TYR A 317 3.06 11.15 10.45
CA TYR A 317 4.07 10.82 11.44
C TYR A 317 5.08 9.80 10.91
N ILE A 318 6.37 10.17 10.97
CA ILE A 318 7.49 9.26 10.73
C ILE A 318 8.35 9.13 11.98
N TYR A 319 9.06 8.02 12.07
CA TYR A 319 9.80 7.61 13.26
C TYR A 319 11.25 7.27 12.91
N SER A 320 12.16 7.52 13.85
CA SER A 320 13.53 7.01 13.81
C SER A 320 13.93 6.57 15.21
N ASP A 321 14.64 5.44 15.29
CA ASP A 321 15.12 4.87 16.53
C ASP A 321 16.64 4.69 16.46
N ASN A 322 17.36 5.71 16.94
CA ASN A 322 18.80 5.85 16.81
C ASN A 322 19.41 6.32 18.14
N ASP A 323 20.34 5.53 18.68
CA ASP A 323 21.05 5.82 19.92
C ASP A 323 22.07 6.97 19.82
N LYS A 324 22.26 7.50 18.61
CA LYS A 324 23.14 8.62 18.28
C LYS A 324 22.34 9.80 17.74
N VAL A 325 23.05 10.69 17.04
CA VAL A 325 22.47 11.86 16.40
C VAL A 325 21.87 11.48 15.05
N GLU A 326 20.56 11.67 14.91
CA GLU A 326 19.81 11.48 13.67
C GLU A 326 19.85 12.75 12.81
N GLU A 327 20.01 12.60 11.50
CA GLU A 327 19.87 13.71 10.55
C GLU A 327 18.42 13.83 10.09
N VAL A 328 17.82 14.98 10.37
CA VAL A 328 16.43 15.28 10.01
C VAL A 328 16.42 16.50 9.11
N GLU A 329 15.75 16.41 7.96
CA GLU A 329 15.56 17.54 7.06
C GLU A 329 14.06 17.78 6.89
N ILE A 330 13.64 19.03 7.05
CA ILE A 330 12.28 19.50 6.74
C ILE A 330 12.38 20.63 5.72
N SER A 331 11.56 20.57 4.68
CA SER A 331 11.47 21.64 3.69
C SER A 331 10.05 22.13 3.53
N PHE A 332 9.95 23.43 3.28
CA PHE A 332 8.72 24.13 2.96
C PHE A 332 8.90 24.86 1.65
N ASP A 333 7.99 24.63 0.72
CA ASP A 333 8.06 25.14 -0.64
C ASP A 333 6.74 25.85 -1.00
N GLU A 334 6.82 26.96 -1.72
CA GLU A 334 5.66 27.71 -2.18
C GLU A 334 5.58 27.68 -3.72
N ALA A 335 4.47 27.17 -4.25
CA ALA A 335 4.22 27.09 -5.68
C ALA A 335 2.75 27.43 -5.98
N ASN A 336 2.51 28.31 -6.97
CA ASN A 336 1.16 28.72 -7.40
C ASN A 336 0.26 29.23 -6.25
N GLY A 337 0.85 29.89 -5.25
CA GLY A 337 0.13 30.41 -4.07
C GLY A 337 -0.27 29.34 -3.05
N LYS A 338 0.20 28.10 -3.21
CA LYS A 338 0.03 27.00 -2.27
C LYS A 338 1.33 26.67 -1.57
N THR A 339 1.25 26.24 -0.33
CA THR A 339 2.41 25.85 0.48
C THR A 339 2.46 24.32 0.59
N TYR A 340 3.66 23.78 0.48
CA TYR A 340 3.93 22.36 0.53
C TYR A 340 5.00 22.07 1.57
N TYR A 341 4.92 20.89 2.17
CA TYR A 341 5.93 20.42 3.11
C TYR A 341 6.38 19.00 2.79
N LYS A 342 7.61 18.70 3.17
CA LYS A 342 8.15 17.34 3.22
C LYS A 342 9.23 17.28 4.29
N TYR A 343 9.42 16.09 4.83
CA TYR A 343 10.52 15.85 5.76
C TYR A 343 11.02 14.42 5.66
N LYS A 344 12.26 14.23 6.05
CA LYS A 344 12.93 12.93 6.03
C LYS A 344 13.86 12.79 7.22
N THR A 345 14.00 11.56 7.66
CA THR A 345 15.06 11.06 8.54
C THR A 345 16.04 10.23 7.70
N ALA A 346 17.02 9.56 8.32
CA ALA A 346 17.91 8.66 7.59
C ALA A 346 17.18 7.43 7.02
N GLY A 347 16.11 6.98 7.68
CA GLY A 347 15.39 5.75 7.35
C GLY A 347 13.97 5.92 6.82
N SER A 348 13.41 7.12 6.86
CA SER A 348 12.01 7.38 6.48
C SER A 348 11.82 8.76 5.89
N TYR A 349 10.72 8.96 5.16
CA TYR A 349 10.38 10.24 4.55
C TYR A 349 8.86 10.38 4.40
N TYR A 350 8.41 11.62 4.36
CA TYR A 350 7.03 12.01 4.09
C TYR A 350 7.01 13.16 3.07
N PRO A 351 6.10 13.15 2.08
CA PRO A 351 5.07 12.13 1.82
C PRO A 351 5.64 10.79 1.33
N LYS A 352 4.94 9.67 1.58
CA LYS A 352 5.42 8.30 1.32
C LYS A 352 5.64 7.97 -0.17
N ASP A 353 5.00 8.72 -1.06
CA ASP A 353 5.20 8.65 -2.51
C ASP A 353 6.52 9.30 -2.97
N ASN A 354 7.26 9.94 -2.05
CA ASN A 354 8.50 10.67 -2.29
C ASN A 354 8.33 11.78 -3.33
N SER A 355 7.15 12.43 -3.34
CA SER A 355 6.88 13.49 -4.29
C SER A 355 7.91 14.62 -4.16
N SER A 356 8.41 15.11 -5.29
CA SER A 356 9.37 16.22 -5.28
C SER A 356 8.75 17.51 -4.76
N GLU A 357 7.45 17.69 -4.95
CA GLU A 357 6.67 18.88 -4.55
C GLU A 357 6.31 18.85 -3.05
N GLY A 358 6.18 17.67 -2.43
CA GLY A 358 5.72 17.51 -1.04
C GLY A 358 4.19 17.38 -0.95
N LYS A 359 3.66 17.47 0.28
CA LYS A 359 2.21 17.47 0.56
C LYS A 359 1.73 18.90 0.78
N GLU A 360 0.63 19.29 0.15
CA GLU A 360 0.00 20.60 0.33
C GLU A 360 -0.51 20.77 1.78
N PHE A 361 -0.32 21.95 2.36
CA PHE A 361 -0.91 22.33 3.64
C PHE A 361 -1.20 23.84 3.75
N THR A 362 -2.01 24.18 4.74
CA THR A 362 -2.28 25.56 5.15
C THR A 362 -1.79 25.71 6.58
N SER A 363 -0.97 26.74 6.85
CA SER A 363 -0.50 27.01 8.21
C SER A 363 -1.65 27.50 9.11
N LYS A 364 -1.59 27.14 10.38
CA LYS A 364 -2.59 27.52 11.40
C LYS A 364 -2.44 28.98 11.85
N SER A 365 -1.27 29.59 11.63
CA SER A 365 -0.96 30.99 11.90
C SER A 365 -0.33 31.71 10.71
N ASP A 366 0.03 33.00 10.89
CA ASP A 366 0.75 33.80 9.90
C ASP A 366 2.09 33.15 9.54
N ASP A 367 2.84 32.71 10.56
CA ASP A 367 4.08 31.95 10.45
C ASP A 367 3.81 30.43 10.47
N ILE A 368 4.78 29.66 9.99
CA ILE A 368 4.77 28.19 10.07
C ILE A 368 5.44 27.77 11.39
N VAL A 369 4.72 27.06 12.26
CA VAL A 369 5.21 26.75 13.61
C VAL A 369 5.58 25.28 13.78
N LEU A 370 6.83 25.01 14.15
CA LEU A 370 7.34 23.69 14.51
C LEU A 370 7.66 23.64 16.01
N GLU A 371 6.90 22.86 16.76
CA GLU A 371 7.19 22.59 18.17
C GLU A 371 8.07 21.34 18.31
N ILE A 372 9.17 21.46 19.05
CA ILE A 372 10.07 20.36 19.37
C ILE A 372 10.05 20.15 20.88
N ILE A 373 9.57 18.99 21.32
CA ILE A 373 9.56 18.57 22.72
C ILE A 373 10.71 17.60 22.92
N SER A 374 11.64 17.94 23.81
CA SER A 374 12.82 17.14 24.09
C SER A 374 12.81 16.67 25.55
N GLU A 375 13.17 15.41 25.79
CA GLU A 375 13.38 14.90 27.13
C GLU A 375 14.79 15.25 27.64
N LYS A 376 14.94 15.55 28.93
CA LYS A 376 16.28 15.67 29.55
C LYS A 376 17.07 14.36 29.41
N ARG A 377 18.40 14.44 29.35
CA ARG A 377 19.22 13.24 29.13
C ARG A 377 19.30 12.36 30.38
N GLY A 378 19.08 11.06 30.18
CA GLY A 378 19.20 10.02 31.20
C GLY A 378 20.66 9.59 31.42
N GLY A 379 21.49 10.46 32.00
CA GLY A 379 22.89 10.16 32.27
C GLY A 379 23.82 10.23 31.04
N SER A 380 25.08 9.83 31.21
CA SER A 380 26.14 10.04 30.19
C SER A 380 26.12 9.07 29.00
N SER A 381 25.35 8.00 29.07
CA SER A 381 25.18 7.03 27.97
C SER A 381 24.15 7.49 26.94
N ASP A 382 23.32 8.46 27.30
CA ASP A 382 22.25 8.97 26.46
C ASP A 382 22.80 9.96 25.43
N ASN A 383 23.05 9.48 24.22
CA ASN A 383 23.60 10.24 23.11
C ASN A 383 22.59 10.50 21.98
N SER A 384 21.33 10.09 22.15
CA SER A 384 20.30 10.29 21.13
C SER A 384 19.98 11.77 20.96
N GLY A 385 19.83 12.23 19.74
CA GLY A 385 19.55 13.63 19.42
C GLY A 385 19.37 13.84 17.93
N ILE A 386 19.25 15.10 17.51
CA ILE A 386 19.03 15.44 16.11
C ILE A 386 19.93 16.57 15.62
N LYS A 387 20.25 16.49 14.33
CA LYS A 387 20.62 17.63 13.50
C LYS A 387 19.46 17.95 12.57
N LEU A 388 18.69 18.96 12.92
CA LEU A 388 17.58 19.46 12.12
C LEU A 388 18.10 20.45 11.08
N LYS A 389 17.90 20.14 9.79
CA LYS A 389 18.04 21.06 8.66
C LYS A 389 16.66 21.55 8.25
N VAL A 390 16.46 22.87 8.25
CA VAL A 390 15.21 23.52 7.84
C VAL A 390 15.43 24.29 6.55
N VAL A 391 14.71 23.94 5.50
CA VAL A 391 14.76 24.64 4.21
C VAL A 391 13.48 25.44 4.04
N ASN A 392 13.60 26.77 4.07
CA ASN A 392 12.45 27.68 3.90
C ASN A 392 12.48 28.33 2.51
N ASN A 393 11.71 27.78 1.56
CA ASN A 393 11.49 28.37 0.24
C ASN A 393 10.13 29.06 0.15
N THR A 394 9.51 29.41 1.29
CA THR A 394 8.19 30.07 1.35
C THR A 394 8.32 31.54 1.69
N SER A 395 7.28 32.33 1.42
CA SER A 395 7.22 33.72 1.83
C SER A 395 7.01 33.93 3.35
N LYS A 396 6.67 32.87 4.09
CA LYS A 396 6.37 32.91 5.53
C LYS A 396 7.62 32.69 6.38
N ASN A 397 7.64 33.19 7.61
CA ASN A 397 8.69 32.82 8.56
C ASN A 397 8.40 31.43 9.15
N ILE A 398 9.45 30.74 9.56
CA ILE A 398 9.34 29.49 10.32
C ILE A 398 9.74 29.76 11.76
N GLU A 399 8.84 29.45 12.69
CA GLU A 399 9.05 29.55 14.13
C GLU A 399 9.30 28.16 14.73
N ILE A 400 10.51 27.93 15.24
CA ILE A 400 10.89 26.67 15.88
C ILE A 400 10.91 26.88 17.39
N ILE A 401 10.04 26.17 18.11
CA ILE A 401 9.90 26.27 19.56
C ILE A 401 10.42 24.99 20.19
N ILE A 402 11.59 25.03 20.81
CA ILE A 402 12.21 23.91 21.51
C ILE A 402 11.82 23.99 22.99
N LYS A 403 11.16 22.96 23.51
CA LYS A 403 10.72 22.83 24.91
C LYS A 403 11.46 21.71 25.62
N ASP A 404 11.75 21.93 26.90
CA ASP A 404 12.25 20.92 27.86
C ASP A 404 13.60 20.28 27.53
N ASP A 405 14.30 20.80 26.52
CA ASP A 405 15.61 20.30 26.10
C ASP A 405 16.67 20.45 27.20
N ASP A 406 17.66 19.56 27.17
CA ASP A 406 18.70 19.56 28.17
C ASP A 406 19.58 20.82 28.03
N THR A 407 19.54 21.68 29.05
CA THR A 407 20.28 22.96 29.04
C THR A 407 21.80 22.80 28.99
N THR A 408 22.34 21.65 29.40
CA THR A 408 23.78 21.38 29.47
C THR A 408 24.29 20.52 28.32
N ASN A 409 23.46 19.60 27.84
CA ASN A 409 23.76 18.72 26.72
C ASN A 409 22.55 18.61 25.77
N PRO A 410 22.24 19.67 24.98
CA PRO A 410 21.06 19.71 24.12
C PRO A 410 20.94 18.50 23.19
N ARG A 411 19.72 18.03 22.96
CA ARG A 411 19.42 17.04 21.90
C ARG A 411 19.28 17.69 20.54
N VAL A 412 18.88 18.96 20.52
CA VAL A 412 18.48 19.66 19.30
C VAL A 412 19.59 20.57 18.80
N SER A 413 20.08 20.30 17.59
CA SER A 413 20.87 21.23 16.80
C SER A 413 20.09 21.63 15.55
N VAL A 414 19.93 22.92 15.30
CA VAL A 414 19.18 23.45 14.15
C VAL A 414 20.12 24.17 13.18
N THR A 415 19.94 23.91 11.90
CA THR A 415 20.55 24.63 10.77
C THR A 415 19.44 25.02 9.79
N SER A 416 19.57 26.18 9.15
CA SER A 416 18.54 26.70 8.23
C SER A 416 19.12 27.15 6.90
N GLU A 417 18.32 27.03 5.85
CA GLU A 417 18.60 27.47 4.48
C GLU A 417 17.36 28.17 3.92
N GLY A 418 17.56 29.23 3.12
CA GLY A 418 16.46 29.98 2.51
C GLY A 418 16.00 31.20 3.33
N ASN A 419 14.69 31.42 3.40
CA ASN A 419 14.05 32.53 4.09
C ASN A 419 14.08 32.37 5.62
N THR A 420 13.51 33.35 6.34
CA THR A 420 13.63 33.49 7.80
C THR A 420 13.23 32.23 8.56
N VAL A 421 14.11 31.80 9.47
CA VAL A 421 13.86 30.75 10.46
C VAL A 421 14.28 31.27 11.83
N ASN A 422 13.33 31.32 12.75
CA ASN A 422 13.53 31.77 14.12
C ASN A 422 13.51 30.56 15.06
N VAL A 423 14.45 30.53 16.02
CA VAL A 423 14.57 29.43 16.99
C VAL A 423 14.45 29.98 18.40
N THR A 424 13.43 29.51 19.11
CA THR A 424 13.15 29.87 20.51
C THR A 424 13.31 28.64 21.39
N LYS A 425 14.10 28.74 22.46
CA LYS A 425 14.23 27.69 23.50
C LYS A 425 13.44 28.10 24.75
N LYS A 426 12.59 27.21 25.26
CA LYS A 426 11.69 27.43 26.41
C LYS A 426 11.95 26.43 27.52
#